data_AF-A0AAV5MGT8-F1
#
_entry.id   AF-A0AAV5MGT8-F1
#
_cell.length_a   1.000
_cell.length_b   1.000
_cell.length_c   1.000
_cell.angle_alpha   90.00
_cell.angle_beta   90.00
_cell.angle_gamma   90.00
#
_symmetry.space_group_name_H-M   'P 1'
#
loop_
_entity.id
_entity.type
_entity.pdbx_description
1 polymer ?
#
loop_
_entity_poly.entity_id
_entity_poly.type
_entity_poly.pdbx_seq_one_letter_code
_entity_poly.pdbx_strand_id
1 'polypeptide(L)'
;MESSSNSGAGPGRASTGASDGAMARTVVRDVGLVEHNYEGPQMYCECGFKAPRWTSWRPWSIGRRFYGCRHFLNEDLKCPYFVWHDLELSHERAIELLKLLIPEKKALTT
;
A
#
# COMPACT_ATOMS: atom_id res chain seq x y z
N MET A 1 -47.14 -14.76 -1.60
CA MET A 1 -45.96 -14.10 -2.21
C MET A 1 -45.11 -13.61 -1.04
N GLU A 2 -44.29 -14.49 -0.48
CA GLU A 2 -43.32 -14.11 0.56
C GLU A 2 -41.94 -14.15 -0.10
N SER A 3 -41.45 -12.97 -0.46
CA SER A 3 -40.11 -12.79 -1.00
C SER A 3 -39.17 -12.44 0.15
N SER A 4 -38.30 -13.41 0.47
CA SER A 4 -37.20 -13.28 1.42
C SER A 4 -36.20 -12.21 0.98
N SER A 5 -35.59 -11.49 1.93
CA SER A 5 -34.36 -10.74 1.70
C SER A 5 -33.42 -10.94 2.88
N ASN A 6 -32.56 -11.94 2.73
CA ASN A 6 -31.46 -12.30 3.60
C ASN A 6 -30.39 -11.19 3.56
N SER A 7 -30.09 -10.56 4.69
CA SER A 7 -29.07 -9.51 4.79
C SER A 7 -27.69 -10.16 4.93
N GLY A 8 -27.07 -10.48 3.79
CA GLY A 8 -25.66 -10.88 3.73
C GLY A 8 -24.75 -9.71 4.04
N ALA A 9 -23.93 -9.84 5.08
CA ALA A 9 -22.86 -8.90 5.42
C ALA A 9 -21.80 -8.89 4.31
N GLY A 10 -21.71 -7.78 3.55
CA GLY A 10 -20.64 -7.53 2.58
C GLY A 10 -19.33 -7.10 3.26
N PRO A 11 -18.17 -7.29 2.61
CA PRO A 11 -16.88 -7.00 3.21
C PRO A 11 -16.65 -5.49 3.35
N GLY A 12 -16.12 -5.13 4.52
CA GLY A 12 -15.60 -3.84 5.00
C GLY A 12 -15.66 -2.63 4.06
N ARG A 13 -16.35 -1.59 4.53
CA ARG A 13 -16.25 -0.22 4.01
C ARG A 13 -14.78 0.24 4.03
N ALA A 14 -14.27 0.63 2.87
CA ALA A 14 -12.99 1.29 2.73
C ALA A 14 -13.02 2.64 3.48
N SER A 15 -12.16 2.80 4.47
CA SER A 15 -11.88 4.09 5.10
C SER A 15 -11.05 4.93 4.11
N THR A 16 -11.67 6.00 3.61
CA THR A 16 -11.09 6.98 2.68
C THR A 16 -9.98 7.79 3.34
N GLY A 17 -8.73 7.31 3.24
CA GLY A 17 -7.52 8.10 3.47
C GLY A 17 -7.06 8.79 2.18
N ALA A 18 -7.83 9.75 1.66
CA ALA A 18 -7.53 10.44 0.40
C ALA A 18 -6.23 11.28 0.44
N SER A 19 -5.83 11.75 1.64
CA SER A 19 -4.58 12.48 1.86
C SER A 19 -3.34 11.58 1.69
N ASP A 20 -3.42 10.34 2.17
CA ASP A 20 -2.28 9.42 2.21
C ASP A 20 -2.00 8.88 0.81
N GLY A 21 -3.05 8.59 0.04
CA GLY A 21 -2.95 8.13 -1.34
C GLY A 21 -2.27 9.13 -2.27
N ALA A 22 -2.53 10.44 -2.12
CA ALA A 22 -1.89 11.48 -2.92
C ALA A 22 -0.37 11.58 -2.62
N MET A 23 0.01 11.48 -1.34
CA MET A 23 1.41 11.54 -0.93
C MET A 23 2.19 10.27 -1.27
N ALA A 24 1.56 9.09 -1.29
CA ALA A 24 2.26 7.86 -1.69
C ALA A 24 2.71 7.88 -3.17
N ARG A 25 1.98 8.57 -4.06
CA ARG A 25 2.28 8.61 -5.53
C ARG A 25 3.66 9.19 -5.88
N THR A 26 4.13 10.24 -5.22
CA THR A 26 5.37 10.93 -5.63
C THR A 26 6.64 10.10 -5.34
N VAL A 27 6.60 9.18 -4.37
CA VAL A 27 7.81 8.50 -3.85
C VAL A 27 7.96 7.06 -4.30
N VAL A 28 6.92 6.51 -4.89
CA VAL A 28 6.97 5.19 -5.54
C VAL A 28 7.72 5.23 -6.89
N ARG A 29 7.99 6.43 -7.44
CA ARG A 29 8.61 6.60 -8.77
C ARG A 29 10.05 6.08 -8.89
N ASP A 30 10.82 5.96 -7.80
CA ASP A 30 12.27 5.70 -7.90
C ASP A 30 12.73 4.25 -7.64
N VAL A 31 11.87 3.33 -7.16
CA VAL A 31 12.29 1.92 -6.95
C VAL A 31 11.15 0.96 -7.30
N GLY A 32 11.25 0.35 -8.47
CA GLY A 32 10.22 -0.46 -9.17
C GLY A 32 9.86 -1.82 -8.55
N LEU A 33 9.62 -1.91 -7.25
CA LEU A 33 9.04 -3.11 -6.63
C LEU A 33 7.52 -2.99 -6.60
N VAL A 34 6.91 -3.29 -7.74
CA VAL A 34 5.46 -3.51 -7.86
C VAL A 34 5.23 -5.00 -8.00
N GLU A 35 4.66 -5.62 -6.98
CA GLU A 35 4.38 -7.04 -6.96
C GLU A 35 2.97 -7.29 -7.50
N HIS A 36 2.89 -7.90 -8.70
CA HIS A 36 1.63 -8.27 -9.32
C HIS A 36 1.14 -9.67 -8.92
N ASN A 37 2.10 -10.57 -8.62
CA ASN A 37 1.85 -11.97 -8.29
C ASN A 37 2.21 -12.25 -6.83
N TYR A 38 1.48 -11.62 -5.91
CA TYR A 38 1.55 -11.92 -4.50
C TYR A 38 0.62 -13.08 -4.10
N GLU A 39 1.03 -13.82 -3.08
CA GLU A 39 0.19 -14.80 -2.38
C GLU A 39 -0.78 -14.11 -1.40
N GLY A 40 -1.89 -14.80 -1.08
CA GLY A 40 -2.89 -14.32 -0.12
C GLY A 40 -4.13 -13.69 -0.76
N PRO A 41 -4.94 -12.96 0.04
CA PRO A 41 -6.20 -12.35 -0.41
C PRO A 41 -5.99 -11.39 -1.57
N GLN A 42 -6.74 -11.57 -2.65
CA GLN A 42 -6.67 -10.68 -3.81
C GLN A 42 -7.47 -9.41 -3.55
N MET A 43 -6.82 -8.27 -3.77
CA MET A 43 -7.43 -6.96 -3.62
C MET A 43 -7.74 -6.39 -5.00
N TYR A 44 -8.91 -5.76 -5.15
CA TYR A 44 -9.36 -5.16 -6.41
C TYR A 44 -9.59 -3.67 -6.20
N CYS A 45 -9.15 -2.86 -7.17
CA CYS A 45 -9.42 -1.43 -7.16
C CYS A 45 -10.81 -1.12 -7.76
N GLU A 46 -11.23 0.13 -7.65
CA GLU A 46 -12.49 0.63 -8.21
C GLU A 46 -12.58 0.50 -9.74
N CYS A 47 -11.45 0.37 -10.44
CA CYS A 47 -11.41 0.10 -11.87
C CYS A 47 -11.71 -1.37 -12.23
N GLY A 48 -11.91 -2.26 -11.24
CA GLY A 48 -12.17 -3.68 -11.45
C GLY A 48 -10.91 -4.52 -11.74
N PHE A 49 -9.71 -3.93 -11.69
CA PHE A 49 -8.45 -4.66 -11.87
C PHE A 49 -7.90 -5.14 -10.52
N LYS A 50 -7.17 -6.27 -10.53
CA LYS A 50 -6.37 -6.70 -9.38
C LYS A 50 -5.37 -5.59 -9.03
N ALA A 51 -5.41 -5.13 -7.79
CA ALA A 51 -4.49 -4.14 -7.25
C ALA A 51 -3.15 -4.82 -6.92
N PRO A 52 -2.03 -4.44 -7.57
CA PRO A 52 -0.70 -4.89 -7.16
C PRO A 52 -0.31 -4.36 -5.76
N ARG A 53 0.68 -5.01 -5.13
CA ARG A 53 1.36 -4.45 -3.95
C ARG A 53 2.48 -3.54 -4.40
N TRP A 54 2.45 -2.31 -3.93
CA TRP A 54 3.48 -1.30 -4.11
C TRP A 54 4.26 -1.13 -2.83
N THR A 55 5.53 -0.76 -2.91
CA THR A 55 6.35 -0.40 -1.75
C THR A 55 6.48 1.11 -1.62
N SER A 56 6.14 1.65 -0.44
CA SER A 56 6.38 3.05 -0.10
C SER A 56 7.83 3.25 0.32
N TRP A 57 8.41 4.37 -0.12
CA TRP A 57 9.76 4.78 0.26
C TRP A 57 9.77 6.13 0.98
N ARG A 58 8.61 6.55 1.51
CA ARG A 58 8.50 7.82 2.26
C ARG A 58 9.20 7.68 3.62
N PRO A 59 9.79 8.75 4.19
CA PRO A 59 10.52 8.68 5.45
C PRO A 59 9.77 7.99 6.61
N TRP A 60 8.44 8.15 6.68
CA TRP A 60 7.58 7.56 7.71
C TRP A 60 6.96 6.21 7.33
N SER A 61 7.15 5.72 6.10
CA SER A 61 6.63 4.44 5.62
C SER A 61 7.63 3.71 4.73
N ILE A 62 8.93 3.87 4.99
CA ILE A 62 10.02 3.25 4.23
C ILE A 62 9.85 1.73 4.23
N GLY A 63 9.84 1.14 3.04
CA GLY A 63 9.72 -0.31 2.85
C GLY A 63 8.32 -0.87 3.12
N ARG A 64 7.35 -0.04 3.51
CA ARG A 64 5.99 -0.49 3.84
C ARG A 64 5.18 -0.70 2.56
N ARG A 65 4.54 -1.86 2.43
CA ARG A 65 3.76 -2.22 1.24
C ARG A 65 2.30 -1.83 1.37
N PHE A 66 1.68 -1.49 0.24
CA PHE A 66 0.25 -1.18 0.12
C PHE A 66 -0.34 -1.74 -1.17
N TYR A 67 -1.63 -2.04 -1.18
CA TYR A 67 -2.39 -2.33 -2.39
C TYR A 67 -2.82 -1.02 -3.04
N GLY A 68 -2.46 -0.85 -4.31
CA GLY A 68 -2.80 0.35 -5.08
C GLY A 68 -3.22 -0.02 -6.48
N CYS A 69 -4.05 0.80 -7.12
CA CYS A 69 -4.44 0.56 -8.52
C CYS A 69 -3.21 0.45 -9.43
N ARG A 70 -3.28 -0.34 -10.51
CA ARG A 70 -2.20 -0.38 -11.50
C ARG A 70 -1.93 0.99 -12.16
N HIS A 71 -2.93 1.87 -12.16
CA HIS A 71 -2.82 3.26 -12.63
C HIS A 71 -2.50 4.24 -11.48
N PHE A 72 -2.03 3.75 -10.34
CA PHE A 72 -1.75 4.60 -9.17
C PHE A 72 -0.74 5.71 -9.48
N LEU A 73 0.25 5.50 -10.35
CA LEU A 73 1.17 6.57 -10.76
C LEU A 73 0.68 7.42 -11.92
N ASN A 74 -0.44 7.06 -12.55
CA ASN A 74 -0.99 7.80 -13.66
C ASN A 74 -1.82 8.98 -13.12
N GLU A 75 -1.45 10.19 -13.52
CA GLU A 75 -2.08 11.44 -13.09
C GLU A 75 -3.39 11.73 -13.83
N ASP A 76 -3.57 11.15 -15.03
CA ASP A 76 -4.78 11.27 -15.85
C ASP A 76 -5.84 10.22 -15.46
N LEU A 77 -5.39 9.03 -15.04
CA LEU A 77 -6.22 7.92 -14.59
C LEU A 77 -6.21 7.83 -13.05
N LYS A 78 -6.83 8.82 -12.40
CA LYS A 78 -6.89 8.93 -10.93
C LYS A 78 -7.83 7.90 -10.29
N CYS A 79 -7.45 6.64 -10.27
CA CYS A 79 -8.04 5.70 -9.30
C CYS A 79 -7.41 5.97 -7.92
N PRO A 80 -8.21 6.31 -6.89
CA PRO A 80 -7.69 6.65 -5.56
C PRO A 80 -7.50 5.42 -4.67
N TYR A 81 -7.78 4.21 -5.17
CA TYR A 81 -7.69 2.98 -4.40
C TYR A 81 -6.31 2.79 -3.76
N PHE A 82 -6.30 2.70 -2.42
CA PHE A 82 -5.12 2.57 -1.60
C PHE A 82 -5.48 1.88 -0.29
N VAL A 83 -4.75 0.81 0.08
CA VAL A 83 -4.90 0.12 1.37
C VAL A 83 -3.54 -0.40 1.83
N TRP A 84 -3.12 -0.08 3.06
CA TRP A 84 -1.87 -0.63 3.61
C TRP A 84 -1.93 -2.16 3.73
N HIS A 85 -0.88 -2.83 3.27
CA HIS A 85 -0.70 -4.27 3.45
C HIS A 85 0.05 -4.57 4.75
N ASP A 86 1.19 -3.91 4.94
CA ASP A 86 1.96 -4.04 6.16
C ASP A 86 1.37 -3.15 7.27
N LEU A 87 1.48 -3.58 8.52
CA LEU A 87 1.08 -2.79 9.69
C LEU A 87 1.97 -1.55 9.85
N GLU A 88 1.44 -0.55 10.57
CA GLU A 88 2.22 0.64 10.87
C GLU A 88 3.30 0.31 11.89
N LEU A 89 4.53 0.65 11.57
CA LEU A 89 5.61 0.63 12.55
C LEU A 89 5.46 1.88 13.43
N SER A 90 5.42 1.68 14.74
CA SER A 90 5.52 2.80 15.69
C SER A 90 6.79 3.60 15.41
N HIS A 91 6.73 4.91 15.63
CA HIS A 91 7.86 5.81 15.42
C HIS A 91 9.12 5.37 16.18
N GLU A 92 8.98 4.93 17.43
CA GLU A 92 10.08 4.43 18.25
C GLU A 92 10.73 3.21 17.60
N ARG A 93 9.93 2.24 17.17
CA ARG A 93 10.42 1.02 16.51
C ARG A 93 11.13 1.32 15.18
N ALA A 94 10.63 2.28 14.40
CA ALA A 94 11.29 2.69 13.17
C ALA A 94 12.67 3.29 13.44
N ILE A 95 12.81 4.12 14.47
CA ILE A 95 14.11 4.68 14.89
C ILE A 95 15.08 3.57 15.31
N GLU A 96 14.63 2.59 16.10
CA GLU A 96 15.47 1.46 16.52
C GLU A 96 16.01 0.67 15.32
N LEU A 97 15.15 0.35 14.35
CA LEU A 97 15.55 -0.36 13.14
C LEU A 97 16.56 0.46 12.32
N LEU A 98 16.33 1.76 12.15
CA LEU A 98 17.26 2.63 11.42
C LEU A 98 18.64 2.69 12.09
N LYS A 99 18.69 2.75 13.44
CA LYS A 99 19.96 2.74 14.18
C LYS A 99 20.76 1.45 13.95
N LEU A 100 20.09 0.31 13.77
CA LEU A 100 20.73 -0.97 13.49
C LEU A 100 21.19 -1.08 12.02
N LEU A 101 20.40 -0.58 11.07
CA LEU A 101 20.64 -0.77 9.63
C LEU A 101 21.62 0.25 9.01
N ILE A 102 21.71 1.47 9.55
CA ILE A 102 22.63 2.50 9.03
C ILE A 102 24.10 2.05 9.09
N PRO A 103 24.61 1.48 10.20
CA PRO A 103 25.98 0.95 10.26
C PRO A 103 26.23 -0.17 9.24
N GLU A 104 25.29 -1.11 9.07
CA GLU A 104 25.43 -2.21 8.11
C GLU A 104 25.52 -1.72 6.67
N LYS A 105 24.68 -0.73 6.30
CA LYS A 105 24.77 -0.12 4.97
C LYS A 105 26.14 0.49 4.71
N LYS A 106 26.76 1.15 5.71
CA LYS A 106 28.11 1.70 5.57
C LYS A 106 29.14 0.61 5.32
N ALA A 107 29.03 -0.51 6.05
CA ALA A 107 29.95 -1.64 5.91
C ALA A 107 29.86 -2.31 4.53
N LEU A 108 28.68 -2.32 3.90
CA LEU A 108 28.48 -2.87 2.54
C LEU A 108 28.99 -1.97 1.41
N THR A 109 29.36 -0.73 1.71
CA THR A 109 29.84 0.26 0.73
C THR A 109 31.35 0.53 0.81
N THR A 110 32.05 -0.21 1.67
CA THR A 110 33.52 -0.22 1.84
C THR A 110 34.11 -1.51 1.29
#